data_AF-A0A5C7ZXZ9-F1
#
_entry.id   AF-A0A5C7ZXZ9-F1
#
_cell.length_a   1.000
_cell.length_b   1.000
_cell.length_c   1.000
_cell.angle_alpha   90.00
_cell.angle_beta   90.00
_cell.angle_gamma   90.00
#
_symmetry.space_group_name_H-M   'P 1'
#
loop_
_entity.id
_entity.type
_entity.pdbx_description
1 polymer ?
#
loop_
_entity_poly.entity_id
_entity_poly.type
_entity_poly.pdbx_seq_one_letter_code
_entity_poly.pdbx_strand_id
1 'polypeptide(L)'
;MRAPPLLPRCAAAHAAERCARAGLLALLVLLSACATTPSQRAHPAAAGTDPSGIPGITAARLTPAHWIARLDAPDATVLDAAQIQAQNARLLAQDPSVFDLSSLPETLAGSEVRRRIEALSAPPARALYDVQGQEIQATRIHELRDALALDQIHSEVAPRFGLVTRRADLRSFPTGQRVFSRPGDTDIDRFQESELFPGTPVAVLHESRDGRWWFVVSRRYSAWIEADHVALGGRGEVLGFAAQPPYLVVTGADVRTVFTPEAPQVSDLSLDMGLRLPLIADWPQEKPVNGQFAYASHVVALPARDAAGALEFVPALVPRSADVRTGYLPLTRANLITQAFKFLGERYGWGHAYNGRDCSGFV
;
A
#
# COMPACT_ATOMS: atom_id res chain seq x y z
N MET A 1 28.75 59.69 8.15
CA MET A 1 29.11 60.37 9.42
C MET A 1 28.87 59.42 10.58
N ARG A 2 29.91 59.28 11.40
CA ARG A 2 29.99 58.80 12.80
C ARG A 2 29.54 57.38 13.16
N ALA A 3 30.54 56.66 13.65
CA ALA A 3 30.54 55.36 14.31
C ALA A 3 30.37 55.52 15.86
N PRO A 4 30.73 54.53 16.71
CA PRO A 4 29.93 53.84 17.74
C PRO A 4 30.39 54.31 19.16
N PRO A 5 30.62 53.53 20.26
CA PRO A 5 30.33 52.13 20.68
C PRO A 5 29.88 52.01 22.17
N LEU A 6 29.84 50.78 22.75
CA LEU A 6 30.61 50.39 23.97
C LEU A 6 30.26 48.97 24.51
N LEU A 7 31.32 48.17 24.73
CA LEU A 7 31.42 47.01 25.66
C LEU A 7 31.97 47.52 27.03
N PRO A 8 31.89 46.74 28.14
CA PRO A 8 32.98 45.81 28.57
C PRO A 8 32.43 44.52 29.27
N ARG A 9 33.04 43.31 29.23
CA ARG A 9 34.30 42.74 29.79
C ARG A 9 34.45 42.73 31.33
N CYS A 10 34.53 41.51 31.92
CA CYS A 10 35.33 41.09 33.10
C CYS A 10 35.42 39.54 33.08
N ALA A 11 36.60 38.91 32.85
CA ALA A 11 37.67 38.53 33.80
C ALA A 11 37.25 37.35 34.74
N ALA A 12 37.65 36.10 34.50
CA ALA A 12 38.97 35.44 34.71
C ALA A 12 39.30 35.10 36.18
N ALA A 13 39.47 33.80 36.49
CA ALA A 13 40.43 33.29 37.49
C ALA A 13 40.62 31.76 37.37
N HIS A 14 41.87 31.31 37.54
CA HIS A 14 42.41 29.96 37.42
C HIS A 14 42.97 29.48 38.78
N ALA A 15 43.22 28.17 38.88
CA ALA A 15 44.19 27.48 39.77
C ALA A 15 43.77 27.35 41.26
N ALA A 16 44.18 26.38 42.10
CA ALA A 16 45.29 25.41 42.18
C ALA A 16 44.90 24.37 43.29
N GLU A 17 45.03 23.05 43.09
CA GLU A 17 46.13 22.16 43.54
C GLU A 17 46.27 21.83 45.07
N ARG A 18 46.44 20.51 45.32
CA ARG A 18 47.23 19.80 46.37
C ARG A 18 46.65 19.69 47.80
N CYS A 19 46.42 18.49 48.35
CA CYS A 19 47.32 17.39 48.78
C CYS A 19 47.69 17.50 50.27
N ALA A 20 47.22 16.57 51.10
CA ALA A 20 47.79 16.29 52.42
C ALA A 20 47.56 14.82 52.80
N ARG A 21 48.67 14.09 52.99
CA ARG A 21 48.78 12.73 53.54
C ARG A 21 49.30 12.84 54.98
N ALA A 22 48.82 11.97 55.87
CA ALA A 22 49.50 11.50 57.09
C ALA A 22 48.94 10.08 57.37
N GLY A 23 49.73 8.99 57.33
CA GLY A 23 50.59 8.47 58.41
C GLY A 23 49.74 7.57 59.34
N LEU A 24 50.08 6.36 59.78
CA LEU A 24 51.28 5.52 59.80
C LEU A 24 50.84 4.14 60.40
N LEU A 25 51.65 3.09 60.17
CA LEU A 25 51.81 1.83 60.93
C LEU A 25 50.95 0.56 60.68
N ALA A 26 51.72 -0.49 60.35
CA ALA A 26 51.48 -1.92 60.30
C ALA A 26 51.03 -2.57 61.63
N LEU A 27 50.37 -3.74 61.59
CA LEU A 27 51.00 -5.07 61.81
C LEU A 27 49.94 -6.20 62.10
N LEU A 28 50.04 -7.30 61.32
CA LEU A 28 49.75 -8.73 61.62
C LEU A 28 48.37 -9.25 62.14
N VAL A 29 47.82 -10.17 61.31
CA VAL A 29 47.42 -11.57 61.62
C VAL A 29 46.00 -11.89 62.15
N LEU A 30 45.29 -12.65 61.28
CA LEU A 30 44.31 -13.74 61.49
C LEU A 30 43.27 -13.59 62.62
N LEU A 31 41.99 -13.49 62.23
CA LEU A 31 40.96 -14.45 62.62
C LEU A 31 39.66 -14.20 61.84
N SER A 32 39.28 -15.22 61.08
CA SER A 32 37.98 -15.35 60.44
C SER A 32 36.87 -15.34 61.49
N ALA A 33 35.93 -14.40 61.38
CA ALA A 33 34.59 -14.53 61.95
C ALA A 33 33.60 -13.86 61.01
N CYS A 34 32.73 -14.68 60.41
CA CYS A 34 31.61 -14.29 59.59
C CYS A 34 30.70 -13.31 60.33
N ALA A 35 30.60 -12.07 59.83
CA ALA A 35 29.48 -11.19 60.11
C ALA A 35 29.00 -10.63 58.77
N THR A 36 27.83 -11.08 58.35
CA THR A 36 27.17 -10.78 57.09
C THR A 36 26.93 -9.28 56.93
N THR A 37 27.61 -8.66 55.97
CA THR A 37 27.21 -7.36 55.42
C THR A 37 25.90 -7.54 54.64
N PRO A 38 24.94 -6.60 54.74
CA PRO A 38 23.79 -6.62 53.85
C PRO A 38 24.30 -6.41 52.44
N SER A 39 24.16 -7.46 51.62
CA SER A 39 24.38 -7.36 50.18
C SER A 39 23.49 -6.22 49.67
N GLN A 40 24.12 -5.12 49.26
CA GLN A 40 23.52 -4.21 48.29
C GLN A 40 23.06 -5.10 47.15
N ARG A 41 21.73 -5.31 47.05
CA ARG A 41 21.16 -5.93 45.87
C ARG A 41 21.64 -5.09 44.71
N ALA A 42 22.61 -5.62 43.97
CA ALA A 42 22.89 -5.16 42.64
C ALA A 42 21.54 -5.13 41.94
N HIS A 43 21.10 -3.94 41.54
CA HIS A 43 20.01 -3.84 40.58
C HIS A 43 20.39 -4.80 39.44
N PRO A 44 19.52 -5.76 39.07
CA PRO A 44 19.81 -6.60 37.94
C PRO A 44 20.10 -5.65 36.78
N ALA A 45 21.32 -5.75 36.25
CA ALA A 45 21.71 -5.04 35.05
C ALA A 45 20.58 -5.22 34.05
N ALA A 46 20.03 -4.11 33.56
CA ALA A 46 18.96 -4.13 32.58
C ALA A 46 19.32 -5.17 31.51
N ALA A 47 18.50 -6.22 31.42
CA ALA A 47 18.59 -7.19 30.35
C ALA A 47 18.69 -6.38 29.06
N GLY A 48 19.76 -6.63 28.29
CA GLY A 48 20.24 -5.77 27.22
C GLY A 48 19.07 -5.21 26.41
N THR A 49 19.02 -3.88 26.29
CA THR A 49 18.03 -3.23 25.44
C THR A 49 18.17 -3.82 24.06
N ASP A 50 17.14 -4.53 23.64
CA ASP A 50 17.02 -5.03 22.28
C ASP A 50 17.32 -3.86 21.33
N PRO A 51 18.25 -3.99 20.37
CA PRO A 51 18.60 -2.87 19.49
C PRO A 51 17.40 -2.32 18.71
N SER A 52 16.29 -3.06 18.64
CA SER A 52 15.03 -2.57 18.06
C SER A 52 14.29 -1.52 18.91
N GLY A 53 14.58 -1.42 20.21
CA GLY A 53 13.83 -0.57 21.15
C GLY A 53 12.41 -1.05 21.47
N ILE A 54 11.97 -2.19 20.89
CA ILE A 54 10.64 -2.77 21.13
C ILE A 54 10.80 -4.03 21.99
N PRO A 55 10.15 -4.12 23.17
CA PRO A 55 10.24 -5.29 24.03
C PRO A 55 9.91 -6.60 23.30
N GLY A 56 10.89 -7.51 23.25
CA GLY A 56 10.72 -8.83 22.65
C GLY A 56 10.90 -8.90 21.13
N ILE A 57 11.33 -7.84 20.45
CA ILE A 57 11.59 -7.87 19.00
C ILE A 57 13.08 -7.90 18.72
N THR A 58 13.65 -9.10 18.61
CA THR A 58 15.07 -9.25 18.27
C THR A 58 15.30 -9.11 16.76
N ALA A 59 16.52 -8.78 16.35
CA ALA A 59 16.91 -8.75 14.93
C ALA A 59 16.59 -10.06 14.19
N ALA A 60 16.67 -11.21 14.86
CA ALA A 60 16.30 -12.49 14.27
C ALA A 60 14.79 -12.56 13.94
N ARG A 61 13.92 -12.03 14.80
CA ARG A 61 12.46 -12.01 14.58
C ARG A 61 12.03 -11.10 13.42
N LEU A 62 12.94 -10.25 12.93
CA LEU A 62 12.77 -9.42 11.73
C LEU A 62 13.18 -10.15 10.43
N THR A 63 13.41 -11.46 10.48
CA THR A 63 13.75 -12.27 9.29
C THR A 63 12.74 -13.40 9.08
N PRO A 64 12.39 -13.73 7.82
CA PRO A 64 11.50 -14.85 7.55
C PRO A 64 12.11 -16.18 8.02
N ALA A 65 13.44 -16.36 7.91
CA ALA A 65 14.15 -17.56 8.30
C ALA A 65 13.90 -17.97 9.76
N HIS A 66 13.81 -16.99 10.68
CA HIS A 66 13.52 -17.24 12.09
C HIS A 66 12.17 -17.93 12.29
N TRP A 67 11.15 -17.51 11.57
CA TRP A 67 9.79 -18.02 11.70
C TRP A 67 9.61 -19.34 10.96
N ILE A 68 10.21 -19.48 9.77
CA ILE A 68 10.16 -20.70 8.97
C ILE A 68 10.82 -21.87 9.71
N ALA A 69 11.97 -21.65 10.36
CA ALA A 69 12.69 -22.69 11.10
C ALA A 69 11.93 -23.26 12.32
N ARG A 70 10.79 -22.67 12.70
CA ARG A 70 9.94 -23.10 13.82
C ARG A 70 8.72 -23.91 13.38
N LEU A 71 8.51 -24.05 12.09
CA LEU A 71 7.37 -24.80 11.55
C LEU A 71 7.79 -26.23 11.23
N ASP A 72 6.91 -27.18 11.55
CA ASP A 72 7.02 -28.54 11.02
C ASP A 72 6.63 -28.56 9.55
N ALA A 73 7.43 -29.17 8.67
CA ALA A 73 7.18 -29.25 7.23
C ALA A 73 6.75 -27.91 6.59
N PRO A 74 7.60 -26.86 6.65
CA PRO A 74 7.26 -25.51 6.18
C PRO A 74 6.97 -25.43 4.68
N ASP A 75 7.58 -26.34 3.90
CA ASP A 75 7.45 -26.44 2.45
C ASP A 75 6.32 -27.37 1.98
N ALA A 76 5.59 -28.00 2.91
CA ALA A 76 4.43 -28.79 2.54
C ALA A 76 3.36 -27.91 1.88
N THR A 77 2.83 -28.38 0.75
CA THR A 77 1.71 -27.74 0.05
C THR A 77 0.47 -27.75 0.94
N VAL A 78 -0.09 -26.55 1.19
CA VAL A 78 -1.29 -26.36 2.01
C VAL A 78 -2.55 -26.66 1.18
N LEU A 79 -2.63 -26.12 -0.03
CA LEU A 79 -3.65 -26.44 -1.02
C LEU A 79 -2.99 -26.59 -2.39
N ASP A 80 -3.38 -27.63 -3.13
CA ASP A 80 -3.01 -27.77 -4.53
C ASP A 80 -3.82 -26.83 -5.44
N ALA A 81 -3.50 -26.82 -6.73
CA ALA A 81 -4.16 -25.95 -7.69
C ALA A 81 -5.68 -26.19 -7.80
N ALA A 82 -6.14 -27.45 -7.73
CA ALA A 82 -7.56 -27.77 -7.83
C ALA A 82 -8.32 -27.33 -6.57
N GLN A 83 -7.71 -27.53 -5.40
CA GLN A 83 -8.23 -27.08 -4.12
C GLN A 83 -8.29 -25.55 -4.03
N ILE A 84 -7.29 -24.83 -4.54
CA ILE A 84 -7.31 -23.36 -4.63
C ILE A 84 -8.47 -22.90 -5.52
N GLN A 85 -8.67 -23.52 -6.69
CA GLN A 85 -9.79 -23.15 -7.57
C GLN A 85 -11.14 -23.41 -6.89
N ALA A 86 -11.30 -24.55 -6.22
CA ALA A 86 -12.51 -24.85 -5.46
C ALA A 86 -12.74 -23.84 -4.32
N GLN A 87 -11.67 -23.40 -3.63
CA GLN A 87 -11.76 -22.39 -2.60
C GLN A 87 -12.14 -21.02 -3.16
N ASN A 88 -11.58 -20.61 -4.30
CA ASN A 88 -11.90 -19.35 -4.98
C ASN A 88 -13.36 -19.32 -5.46
N ALA A 89 -13.85 -20.44 -6.02
CA ALA A 89 -15.24 -20.57 -6.44
C ALA A 89 -16.20 -20.51 -5.23
N ARG A 90 -15.84 -21.17 -4.12
CA ARG A 90 -16.61 -21.09 -2.88
C ARG A 90 -16.67 -19.67 -2.32
N LEU A 91 -15.54 -18.96 -2.27
CA LEU A 91 -15.47 -17.57 -1.81
C LEU A 91 -16.42 -16.69 -2.63
N LEU A 92 -16.36 -16.79 -3.97
CA LEU A 92 -17.22 -16.02 -4.86
C LEU A 92 -18.71 -16.32 -4.68
N ALA A 93 -19.06 -17.58 -4.39
CA ALA A 93 -20.45 -17.99 -4.22
C ALA A 93 -21.04 -17.63 -2.85
N GLN A 94 -20.20 -17.42 -1.82
CA GLN A 94 -20.65 -17.30 -0.42
C GLN A 94 -20.41 -15.92 0.19
N ASP A 95 -19.39 -15.18 -0.27
CA ASP A 95 -19.04 -13.89 0.29
C ASP A 95 -19.64 -12.73 -0.52
N PRO A 96 -20.65 -12.01 0.01
CA PRO A 96 -21.31 -10.92 -0.71
C PRO A 96 -20.41 -9.69 -0.93
N SER A 97 -19.23 -9.63 -0.32
CA SER A 97 -18.24 -8.58 -0.56
C SER A 97 -17.37 -8.82 -1.80
N VAL A 98 -17.41 -10.02 -2.38
CA VAL A 98 -16.67 -10.37 -3.59
C VAL A 98 -17.63 -10.42 -4.79
N PHE A 99 -17.46 -9.48 -5.70
CA PHE A 99 -18.31 -9.31 -6.88
C PHE A 99 -17.72 -9.98 -8.12
N ASP A 100 -18.52 -10.78 -8.82
CA ASP A 100 -18.19 -11.24 -10.16
C ASP A 100 -18.60 -10.20 -11.22
N LEU A 101 -17.63 -9.45 -11.74
CA LEU A 101 -17.89 -8.46 -12.79
C LEU A 101 -18.42 -9.10 -14.09
N SER A 102 -18.14 -10.38 -14.35
CA SER A 102 -18.66 -11.07 -15.53
C SER A 102 -20.17 -11.33 -15.44
N SER A 103 -20.70 -11.42 -14.22
CA SER A 103 -22.13 -11.62 -13.93
C SER A 103 -22.95 -10.32 -13.99
N LEU A 104 -22.30 -9.16 -14.14
CA LEU A 104 -22.98 -7.87 -14.18
C LEU A 104 -23.92 -7.82 -15.42
N PRO A 105 -25.19 -7.46 -15.26
CA PRO A 105 -26.11 -7.38 -16.41
C PRO A 105 -25.69 -6.30 -17.40
N GLU A 106 -26.21 -6.36 -18.62
CA GLU A 106 -26.00 -5.32 -19.64
C GLU A 106 -26.62 -3.98 -19.23
N THR A 107 -27.63 -4.02 -18.37
CA THR A 107 -28.33 -2.84 -17.86
C THR A 107 -28.70 -3.03 -16.40
N LEU A 108 -28.52 -1.96 -15.61
CA LEU A 108 -28.93 -1.86 -14.21
C LEU A 108 -30.04 -0.81 -14.08
N ALA A 109 -30.94 -1.01 -13.12
CA ALA A 109 -31.87 0.04 -12.74
C ALA A 109 -31.12 1.25 -12.15
N GLY A 110 -31.45 2.47 -12.58
CA GLY A 110 -30.86 3.69 -12.05
C GLY A 110 -31.06 3.86 -10.54
N SER A 111 -32.18 3.36 -10.01
CA SER A 111 -32.44 3.32 -8.57
C SER A 111 -31.43 2.46 -7.81
N GLU A 112 -30.95 1.37 -8.42
CA GLU A 112 -29.92 0.52 -7.83
C GLU A 112 -28.56 1.23 -7.79
N VAL A 113 -28.19 1.91 -8.88
CA VAL A 113 -26.94 2.69 -8.94
C VAL A 113 -26.98 3.84 -7.92
N ARG A 114 -28.09 4.57 -7.84
CA ARG A 114 -28.32 5.61 -6.84
C ARG A 114 -28.13 5.10 -5.43
N ARG A 115 -28.76 3.97 -5.08
CA ARG A 115 -28.69 3.38 -3.74
C ARG A 115 -27.26 3.04 -3.34
N ARG A 116 -26.45 2.52 -4.27
CA ARG A 116 -25.03 2.21 -4.02
C ARG A 116 -24.23 3.47 -3.74
N ILE A 117 -24.41 4.52 -4.54
CA ILE A 117 -23.72 5.79 -4.35
C ILE A 117 -24.14 6.44 -3.03
N GLU A 118 -25.43 6.49 -2.72
CA GLU A 118 -25.95 7.07 -1.47
C GLU A 118 -25.47 6.31 -0.23
N ALA A 119 -25.33 4.98 -0.31
CA ALA A 119 -24.82 4.17 0.78
C ALA A 119 -23.34 4.46 1.08
N LEU A 120 -22.52 4.66 0.04
CA LEU A 120 -21.10 5.00 0.21
C LEU A 120 -20.91 6.48 0.61
N SER A 121 -21.54 7.39 -0.12
CA SER A 121 -21.38 8.83 0.00
C SER A 121 -22.39 9.45 0.98
N ALA A 122 -22.70 8.73 2.06
CA ALA A 122 -23.61 9.20 3.10
C ALA A 122 -23.03 10.43 3.82
N PRO A 123 -23.87 11.41 4.23
CA PRO A 123 -23.39 12.55 5.00
C PRO A 123 -22.66 12.10 6.27
N PRO A 124 -21.51 12.71 6.62
CA PRO A 124 -20.82 12.36 7.86
C PRO A 124 -21.72 12.58 9.08
N ALA A 125 -21.82 11.58 9.95
CA ALA A 125 -22.60 11.66 11.20
C ALA A 125 -21.89 12.47 12.32
N ARG A 126 -20.67 12.94 12.06
CA ARG A 126 -19.79 13.63 13.00
C ARG A 126 -19.03 14.73 12.27
N ALA A 127 -18.58 15.73 13.03
CA ALA A 127 -17.66 16.74 12.52
C ALA A 127 -16.40 16.07 11.94
N LEU A 128 -15.97 16.60 10.79
CA LEU A 128 -14.73 16.23 10.13
C LEU A 128 -13.86 17.48 10.01
N TYR A 129 -12.55 17.27 9.89
CA TYR A 129 -11.57 18.35 9.82
C TYR A 129 -10.68 18.18 8.60
N ASP A 130 -10.24 19.27 7.98
CA ASP A 130 -9.24 19.23 6.91
C ASP A 130 -7.82 19.04 7.44
N VAL A 131 -6.84 19.01 6.54
CA VAL A 131 -5.42 18.84 6.87
C VAL A 131 -4.85 20.02 7.69
N GLN A 132 -5.52 21.17 7.72
CA GLN A 132 -5.17 22.32 8.57
C GLN A 132 -5.88 22.27 9.94
N GLY A 133 -6.73 21.26 10.17
CA GLY A 133 -7.51 21.12 11.40
C GLY A 133 -8.76 22.00 11.44
N GLN A 134 -9.16 22.61 10.32
CA GLN A 134 -10.40 23.37 10.23
C GLN A 134 -11.59 22.45 10.00
N GLU A 135 -12.71 22.73 10.65
CA GLU A 135 -13.92 21.91 10.50
C GLU A 135 -14.50 22.03 9.09
N ILE A 136 -14.86 20.88 8.50
CA ILE A 136 -15.54 20.79 7.21
C ILE A 136 -16.96 21.32 7.37
N GLN A 137 -17.21 22.48 6.76
CA GLN A 137 -18.48 23.18 6.87
C GLN A 137 -19.62 22.42 6.17
N ALA A 138 -20.85 22.62 6.66
CA ALA A 138 -22.04 22.00 6.07
C ALA A 138 -22.23 22.36 4.59
N THR A 139 -21.86 23.57 4.18
CA THR A 139 -21.85 23.99 2.76
C THR A 139 -20.93 23.11 1.92
N ARG A 140 -19.73 22.80 2.42
CA ARG A 140 -18.79 21.90 1.74
C ARG A 140 -19.34 20.48 1.64
N ILE A 141 -20.01 19.98 2.68
CA ILE A 141 -20.69 18.68 2.61
C ILE A 141 -21.79 18.70 1.54
N HIS A 142 -22.58 19.78 1.45
CA HIS A 142 -23.59 19.91 0.39
C HIS A 142 -22.97 19.94 -1.01
N GLU A 143 -21.86 20.65 -1.21
CA GLU A 143 -21.12 20.64 -2.48
C GLU A 143 -20.65 19.24 -2.86
N LEU A 144 -20.08 18.48 -1.90
CA LEU A 144 -19.65 17.10 -2.14
C LEU A 144 -20.82 16.19 -2.51
N ARG A 145 -22.00 16.43 -1.94
CA ARG A 145 -23.22 15.70 -2.29
C ARG A 145 -23.77 16.09 -3.66
N ASP A 146 -23.70 17.36 -4.02
CA ASP A 146 -24.09 17.81 -5.35
C ASP A 146 -23.16 17.27 -6.44
N ALA A 147 -21.86 17.15 -6.13
CA ALA A 147 -20.86 16.57 -7.02
C ALA A 147 -21.14 15.10 -7.38
N LEU A 148 -21.96 14.39 -6.59
CA LEU A 148 -22.40 13.02 -6.89
C LEU A 148 -23.29 12.93 -8.14
N ALA A 149 -23.87 14.04 -8.60
CA ALA A 149 -24.73 14.13 -9.78
C ALA A 149 -25.91 13.14 -9.82
N LEU A 150 -26.50 12.82 -8.65
CA LEU A 150 -27.52 11.77 -8.56
C LEU A 150 -28.75 12.04 -9.45
N ASP A 151 -29.12 13.30 -9.67
CA ASP A 151 -30.17 13.75 -10.60
C ASP A 151 -29.89 13.38 -12.07
N GLN A 152 -28.65 13.09 -12.43
CA GLN A 152 -28.23 12.70 -13.77
C GLN A 152 -28.19 11.17 -13.95
N ILE A 153 -28.55 10.39 -12.93
CA ILE A 153 -28.65 8.94 -13.06
C ILE A 153 -29.87 8.60 -13.94
N HIS A 154 -29.60 8.05 -15.12
CA HIS A 154 -30.62 7.53 -16.02
C HIS A 154 -31.42 6.39 -15.36
N SER A 155 -32.68 6.20 -15.77
CA SER A 155 -33.53 5.10 -15.26
C SER A 155 -32.95 3.72 -15.54
N GLU A 156 -32.16 3.61 -16.61
CA GLU A 156 -31.41 2.44 -17.02
C GLU A 156 -29.95 2.83 -17.26
N VAL A 157 -29.04 2.10 -16.63
CA VAL A 157 -27.60 2.35 -16.69
C VAL A 157 -26.92 1.17 -17.34
N ALA A 158 -26.29 1.40 -18.49
CA ALA A 158 -25.42 0.43 -19.13
C ALA A 158 -23.99 0.55 -18.58
N PRO A 159 -23.45 -0.47 -17.88
CA PRO A 159 -22.09 -0.39 -17.33
C PRO A 159 -21.03 -0.29 -18.43
N ARG A 160 -20.10 0.66 -18.30
CA ARG A 160 -18.92 0.77 -19.18
C ARG A 160 -17.75 0.06 -18.52
N PHE A 161 -17.02 -0.78 -19.25
CA PHE A 161 -15.90 -1.54 -18.68
C PHE A 161 -14.58 -0.83 -18.93
N GLY A 162 -13.64 -0.94 -18.00
CA GLY A 162 -12.31 -0.39 -18.16
C GLY A 162 -11.26 -1.07 -17.29
N LEU A 163 -10.00 -0.79 -17.60
CA LEU A 163 -8.86 -1.20 -16.79
C LEU A 163 -8.25 0.02 -16.12
N VAL A 164 -7.90 -0.15 -14.85
CA VAL A 164 -7.09 0.82 -14.12
C VAL A 164 -5.69 0.84 -14.73
N THR A 165 -5.15 2.01 -15.06
CA THR A 165 -3.86 2.16 -15.76
C THR A 165 -2.70 2.45 -14.83
N ARG A 166 -2.99 3.01 -13.66
CA ARG A 166 -2.03 3.33 -12.60
C ARG A 166 -2.69 3.15 -11.23
N ARG A 167 -1.88 3.05 -10.18
CA ARG A 167 -2.32 3.14 -8.79
C ARG A 167 -3.32 4.29 -8.59
N ALA A 168 -4.50 3.98 -8.08
CA ALA A 168 -5.62 4.90 -8.06
C ALA A 168 -6.51 4.74 -6.84
N ASP A 169 -6.66 5.83 -6.08
CA ASP A 169 -7.48 5.86 -4.88
C ASP A 169 -8.96 5.59 -5.20
N LEU A 170 -9.57 4.80 -4.32
CA LEU A 170 -11.00 4.67 -4.18
C LEU A 170 -11.47 5.57 -3.04
N ARG A 171 -12.45 6.43 -3.34
CA ARG A 171 -12.90 7.51 -2.46
C ARG A 171 -14.39 7.40 -2.13
N SER A 172 -14.78 7.84 -0.93
CA SER A 172 -16.20 7.90 -0.52
C SER A 172 -16.96 8.99 -1.26
N PHE A 173 -16.28 10.07 -1.65
CA PHE A 173 -16.81 11.19 -2.42
C PHE A 173 -15.89 11.49 -3.61
N PRO A 174 -16.39 12.10 -4.70
CA PRO A 174 -15.59 12.44 -5.88
C PRO A 174 -14.65 13.64 -5.60
N THR A 175 -13.64 13.42 -4.74
CA THR A 175 -12.69 14.45 -4.31
C THR A 175 -11.38 13.85 -3.80
N GLY A 176 -10.28 14.54 -4.09
CA GLY A 176 -8.98 14.32 -3.43
C GLY A 176 -8.85 15.01 -2.07
N GLN A 177 -9.89 15.71 -1.60
CA GLN A 177 -9.86 16.34 -0.27
C GLN A 177 -9.76 15.26 0.81
N ARG A 178 -8.72 15.36 1.63
CA ARG A 178 -8.52 14.50 2.80
C ARG A 178 -9.24 15.09 4.00
N VAL A 179 -9.89 14.24 4.79
CA VAL A 179 -10.66 14.67 5.96
C VAL A 179 -10.41 13.75 7.15
N PHE A 180 -10.42 14.31 8.35
CA PHE A 180 -9.99 13.63 9.56
C PHE A 180 -11.02 13.74 10.67
N SER A 181 -10.85 12.88 11.66
CA SER A 181 -11.79 12.74 12.77
C SER A 181 -11.62 13.80 13.86
N ARG A 182 -10.45 14.43 13.91
CA ARG A 182 -10.02 15.36 14.95
C ARG A 182 -9.10 16.41 14.34
N PRO A 183 -9.04 17.63 14.88
CA PRO A 183 -8.03 18.61 14.49
C PRO A 183 -6.62 18.06 14.72
N GLY A 184 -5.73 18.25 13.74
CA GLY A 184 -4.33 17.81 13.80
C GLY A 184 -4.08 16.33 13.51
N ASP A 185 -5.13 15.52 13.28
CA ASP A 185 -4.98 14.17 12.73
C ASP A 185 -4.63 14.26 11.24
N THR A 186 -3.71 13.42 10.76
CA THR A 186 -3.24 13.43 9.37
C THR A 186 -3.02 12.02 8.81
N ASP A 187 -3.25 10.97 9.61
CA ASP A 187 -2.91 9.60 9.22
C ASP A 187 -4.10 8.87 8.61
N ILE A 188 -5.31 9.08 9.15
CA ILE A 188 -6.51 8.35 8.76
C ILE A 188 -7.49 9.26 8.01
N ASP A 189 -7.28 9.37 6.71
CA ASP A 189 -8.23 10.06 5.82
C ASP A 189 -9.55 9.28 5.74
N ARG A 190 -10.63 9.91 6.19
CA ARG A 190 -11.96 9.29 6.27
C ARG A 190 -12.71 9.25 4.95
N PHE A 191 -12.19 9.88 3.90
CA PHE A 191 -12.69 9.71 2.54
C PHE A 191 -11.88 8.71 1.71
N GLN A 192 -10.79 8.16 2.25
CA GLN A 192 -10.08 7.06 1.62
C GLN A 192 -10.77 5.74 1.95
N GLU A 193 -11.16 5.01 0.92
CA GLU A 193 -11.77 3.69 1.03
C GLU A 193 -10.75 2.58 0.82
N SER A 194 -10.05 2.63 -0.32
CA SER A 194 -9.10 1.61 -0.76
C SER A 194 -8.31 2.13 -1.97
N GLU A 195 -7.63 1.26 -2.68
CA GLU A 195 -6.92 1.61 -3.91
C GLU A 195 -7.02 0.46 -4.92
N LEU A 196 -7.00 0.79 -6.21
CA LEU A 196 -6.89 -0.17 -7.30
C LEU A 196 -5.55 -0.04 -8.01
N PHE A 197 -5.08 -1.17 -8.53
CA PHE A 197 -3.76 -1.30 -9.14
C PHE A 197 -3.85 -1.45 -10.66
N PRO A 198 -2.77 -1.17 -11.41
CA PRO A 198 -2.74 -1.34 -12.86
C PRO A 198 -3.25 -2.72 -13.31
N GLY A 199 -4.12 -2.75 -14.31
CA GLY A 199 -4.74 -3.97 -14.83
C GLY A 199 -5.95 -4.46 -14.04
N THR A 200 -6.38 -3.76 -12.98
CA THR A 200 -7.61 -4.13 -12.27
C THR A 200 -8.83 -3.81 -13.12
N PRO A 201 -9.71 -4.78 -13.42
CA PRO A 201 -10.94 -4.54 -14.16
C PRO A 201 -11.97 -3.83 -13.29
N VAL A 202 -12.66 -2.86 -13.88
CA VAL A 202 -13.76 -2.13 -13.28
C VAL A 202 -14.95 -1.99 -14.24
N ALA A 203 -16.14 -1.83 -13.66
CA ALA A 203 -17.34 -1.40 -14.36
C ALA A 203 -17.74 0.00 -13.85
N VAL A 204 -17.71 0.99 -14.73
CA VAL A 204 -18.17 2.36 -14.49
C VAL A 204 -19.70 2.40 -14.57
N LEU A 205 -20.33 2.86 -13.50
CA LEU A 205 -21.79 2.97 -13.39
C LEU A 205 -22.29 4.40 -13.44
N HIS A 206 -21.48 5.36 -12.98
CA HIS A 206 -21.89 6.76 -12.91
C HIS A 206 -20.68 7.69 -12.98
N GLU A 207 -20.94 8.97 -13.19
CA GLU A 207 -19.95 10.02 -13.37
C GLU A 207 -20.31 11.21 -12.49
N SER A 208 -19.30 11.85 -11.89
CA SER A 208 -19.50 13.02 -11.05
C SER A 208 -19.95 14.21 -11.88
N ARG A 209 -20.49 15.24 -11.21
CA ARG A 209 -21.03 16.43 -11.90
C ARG A 209 -19.99 17.15 -12.79
N ASP A 210 -18.72 17.10 -12.39
CA ASP A 210 -17.60 17.72 -13.11
C ASP A 210 -16.92 16.79 -14.13
N GLY A 211 -17.39 15.54 -14.25
CA GLY A 211 -16.83 14.51 -15.13
C GLY A 211 -15.47 13.96 -14.73
N ARG A 212 -14.88 14.41 -13.61
CA ARG A 212 -13.52 14.04 -13.21
C ARG A 212 -13.44 12.72 -12.45
N TRP A 213 -14.58 12.24 -11.93
CA TRP A 213 -14.66 11.02 -11.14
C TRP A 213 -15.72 10.08 -11.69
N TRP A 214 -15.43 8.80 -11.61
CA TRP A 214 -16.36 7.73 -11.95
C TRP A 214 -16.69 6.92 -10.71
N PHE A 215 -17.97 6.59 -10.53
CA PHE A 215 -18.36 5.58 -9.57
C PHE A 215 -18.20 4.21 -10.23
N VAL A 216 -17.26 3.42 -9.72
CA VAL A 216 -16.89 2.13 -10.29
C VAL A 216 -17.23 0.98 -9.36
N VAL A 217 -17.47 -0.19 -9.96
CA VAL A 217 -17.50 -1.48 -9.27
C VAL A 217 -16.27 -2.27 -9.70
N SER A 218 -15.53 -2.76 -8.71
CA SER A 218 -14.45 -3.73 -8.88
C SER A 218 -14.83 -5.06 -8.19
N ARG A 219 -13.96 -6.07 -8.29
CA ARG A 219 -14.19 -7.37 -7.64
C ARG A 219 -14.38 -7.28 -6.13
N ARG A 220 -13.75 -6.32 -5.44
CA ARG A 220 -13.73 -6.27 -3.97
C ARG A 220 -14.34 -5.00 -3.39
N TYR A 221 -14.63 -4.00 -4.22
CA TYR A 221 -15.08 -2.69 -3.73
C TYR A 221 -15.82 -1.90 -4.80
N SER A 222 -16.74 -1.02 -4.37
CA SER A 222 -17.37 -0.03 -5.23
C SER A 222 -17.19 1.37 -4.66
N ALA A 223 -16.63 2.30 -5.43
CA ALA A 223 -16.28 3.63 -4.95
C ALA A 223 -16.00 4.62 -6.09
N TRP A 224 -15.73 5.87 -5.73
CA TRP A 224 -15.31 6.90 -6.68
C TRP A 224 -13.81 6.77 -7.00
N ILE A 225 -13.46 6.84 -8.28
CA ILE A 225 -12.08 6.84 -8.78
C ILE A 225 -11.93 8.00 -9.77
N GLU A 226 -10.74 8.60 -9.86
CA GLU A 226 -10.46 9.60 -10.89
C GLU A 226 -10.57 8.98 -12.29
N ALA A 227 -11.32 9.63 -13.19
CA ALA A 227 -11.61 9.10 -14.52
C ALA A 227 -10.35 8.90 -15.37
N ASP A 228 -9.32 9.72 -15.17
CA ASP A 228 -8.05 9.64 -15.92
C ASP A 228 -7.18 8.45 -15.52
N HIS A 229 -7.51 7.75 -14.43
CA HIS A 229 -6.85 6.51 -14.02
C HIS A 229 -7.45 5.26 -14.65
N VAL A 230 -8.53 5.39 -15.42
CA VAL A 230 -9.23 4.26 -16.04
C VAL A 230 -9.29 4.45 -17.55
N ALA A 231 -8.92 3.41 -18.30
CA ALA A 231 -9.08 3.36 -19.74
C ALA A 231 -10.26 2.45 -20.10
N LEU A 232 -11.20 2.95 -20.90
CA LEU A 232 -12.42 2.23 -21.26
C LEU A 232 -12.18 1.27 -22.42
N GLY A 233 -12.64 0.03 -22.28
CA GLY A 233 -12.47 -1.01 -23.28
C GLY A 233 -13.71 -1.90 -23.40
N GLY A 234 -13.67 -2.84 -24.36
CA GLY A 234 -14.74 -3.82 -24.49
C GLY A 234 -14.82 -4.74 -23.28
N ARG A 235 -16.03 -5.16 -22.87
CA ARG A 235 -16.23 -6.06 -21.72
C ARG A 235 -15.31 -7.29 -21.78
N GLY A 236 -15.23 -7.96 -22.94
CA GLY A 236 -14.41 -9.16 -23.10
C GLY A 236 -12.90 -8.88 -22.99
N GLU A 237 -12.43 -7.75 -23.51
CA GLU A 237 -11.03 -7.32 -23.44
C GLU A 237 -10.63 -7.00 -22.00
N VAL A 238 -11.46 -6.21 -21.29
CA VAL A 238 -11.24 -5.81 -19.90
C VAL A 238 -11.24 -7.01 -18.96
N LEU A 239 -12.26 -7.86 -19.03
CA LEU A 239 -12.35 -9.05 -18.15
C LEU A 239 -11.34 -10.13 -18.55
N GLY A 240 -10.91 -10.16 -19.81
CA GLY A 240 -9.93 -11.08 -20.35
C GLY A 240 -8.48 -10.70 -20.05
N PHE A 241 -8.18 -9.43 -19.75
CA PHE A 241 -6.82 -8.90 -19.62
C PHE A 241 -5.91 -9.80 -18.79
N ALA A 242 -6.21 -9.94 -17.51
CA ALA A 242 -5.39 -10.79 -16.65
C ALA A 242 -5.73 -12.28 -16.82
N ALA A 243 -6.86 -12.66 -17.43
CA ALA A 243 -7.44 -14.01 -17.38
C ALA A 243 -6.62 -15.09 -18.10
N GLN A 244 -5.99 -14.74 -19.22
CA GLN A 244 -5.38 -15.73 -20.14
C GLN A 244 -3.87 -15.90 -19.92
N PRO A 245 -3.34 -17.14 -19.95
CA PRO A 245 -1.91 -17.40 -19.96
C PRO A 245 -1.28 -17.12 -21.35
N PRO A 246 0.05 -16.92 -21.42
CA PRO A 246 0.98 -16.86 -20.29
C PRO A 246 0.90 -15.53 -19.53
N TYR A 247 1.19 -15.56 -18.24
CA TYR A 247 1.20 -14.38 -17.38
C TYR A 247 2.42 -14.35 -16.45
N LEU A 248 2.82 -13.14 -16.10
CA LEU A 248 3.81 -12.83 -15.10
C LEU A 248 3.09 -12.41 -13.81
N VAL A 249 3.42 -13.06 -12.70
CA VAL A 249 2.90 -12.75 -11.37
C VAL A 249 3.93 -11.90 -10.63
N VAL A 250 3.51 -10.77 -10.09
CA VAL A 250 4.35 -9.93 -9.24
C VAL A 250 4.42 -10.53 -7.85
N THR A 251 5.64 -10.83 -7.39
CA THR A 251 5.89 -11.41 -6.06
C THR A 251 6.70 -10.47 -5.17
N GLY A 252 7.23 -9.35 -5.67
CA GLY A 252 7.84 -8.29 -4.86
C GLY A 252 6.81 -7.36 -4.23
N ALA A 253 7.19 -6.70 -3.13
CA ALA A 253 6.35 -5.70 -2.47
C ALA A 253 6.17 -4.42 -3.31
N ASP A 254 7.23 -3.98 -3.98
CA ASP A 254 7.25 -2.90 -4.98
C ASP A 254 8.12 -3.36 -6.15
N VAL A 255 7.48 -3.71 -7.27
CA VAL A 255 8.16 -3.98 -8.54
C VAL A 255 7.85 -2.83 -9.48
N ARG A 256 8.82 -2.44 -10.30
CA ARG A 256 8.64 -1.35 -11.28
C ARG A 256 8.94 -1.82 -12.68
N THR A 257 8.24 -1.26 -13.66
CA THR A 257 8.67 -1.36 -15.05
C THR A 257 9.96 -0.58 -15.26
N VAL A 258 10.70 -0.91 -16.32
CA VAL A 258 11.88 -0.13 -16.71
C VAL A 258 11.45 1.27 -17.15
N PHE A 259 12.20 2.28 -16.71
CA PHE A 259 12.03 3.64 -17.19
C PHE A 259 12.26 3.74 -18.70
N THR A 260 11.32 4.35 -19.41
CA THR A 260 11.39 4.68 -20.84
C THR A 260 10.78 6.06 -21.11
N PRO A 261 11.47 6.97 -21.83
CA PRO A 261 10.88 8.23 -22.27
C PRO A 261 9.91 8.08 -23.46
N GLU A 262 10.01 7.01 -24.25
CA GLU A 262 9.20 6.77 -25.46
C GLU A 262 7.75 6.38 -25.14
N ALA A 263 7.51 5.80 -23.95
CA ALA A 263 6.18 5.44 -23.49
C ALA A 263 5.97 5.84 -22.00
N PRO A 264 5.81 7.14 -21.70
CA PRO A 264 5.69 7.64 -20.34
C PRO A 264 4.57 7.00 -19.51
N GLN A 265 3.50 6.54 -20.17
CA GLN A 265 2.34 5.91 -19.55
C GLN A 265 2.64 4.54 -18.88
N VAL A 266 3.71 3.86 -19.27
CA VAL A 266 4.15 2.56 -18.72
C VAL A 266 5.57 2.60 -18.18
N SER A 267 6.14 3.79 -18.06
CA SER A 267 7.52 4.04 -17.62
C SER A 267 7.58 4.14 -16.10
N ASP A 268 8.50 3.40 -15.47
CA ASP A 268 8.71 3.42 -14.02
C ASP A 268 7.40 3.22 -13.22
N LEU A 269 6.49 2.43 -13.79
CA LEU A 269 5.16 2.18 -13.25
C LEU A 269 5.29 1.19 -12.10
N SER A 270 4.77 1.56 -10.93
CA SER A 270 4.74 0.65 -9.77
C SER A 270 3.69 -0.45 -9.96
N LEU A 271 4.12 -1.66 -9.65
CA LEU A 271 3.40 -2.92 -9.80
C LEU A 271 3.36 -3.61 -8.44
N ASP A 272 2.15 -3.67 -7.88
CA ASP A 272 1.90 -4.29 -6.59
C ASP A 272 1.99 -5.81 -6.61
N MET A 273 2.42 -6.39 -5.48
CA MET A 273 2.37 -7.84 -5.27
C MET A 273 0.97 -8.40 -5.57
N GLY A 274 0.93 -9.54 -6.24
CA GLY A 274 -0.31 -10.22 -6.60
C GLY A 274 -0.89 -9.80 -7.95
N LEU A 275 -0.36 -8.74 -8.57
CA LEU A 275 -0.70 -8.41 -9.95
C LEU A 275 -0.35 -9.55 -10.91
N ARG A 276 -1.23 -9.76 -11.88
CA ARG A 276 -1.06 -10.72 -12.96
C ARG A 276 -1.06 -9.98 -14.28
N LEU A 277 0.11 -9.96 -14.93
CA LEU A 277 0.36 -9.20 -16.15
C LEU A 277 0.46 -10.16 -17.34
N PRO A 278 -0.23 -9.90 -18.46
CA PRO A 278 -0.05 -10.70 -19.68
C PRO A 278 1.41 -10.68 -20.12
N LEU A 279 1.98 -11.88 -20.29
CA LEU A 279 3.36 -12.04 -20.73
C LEU A 279 3.38 -12.19 -22.26
N ILE A 280 4.17 -11.37 -22.95
CA ILE A 280 4.39 -11.49 -24.39
C ILE A 280 5.62 -12.38 -24.59
N ALA A 281 5.41 -13.70 -24.66
CA ALA A 281 6.49 -14.68 -24.71
C ALA A 281 7.33 -14.61 -25.99
N ASP A 282 6.68 -14.31 -27.13
CA ASP A 282 7.28 -14.38 -28.47
C ASP A 282 7.66 -12.99 -29.02
N TRP A 283 8.19 -12.10 -28.15
CA TRP A 283 8.66 -10.79 -28.60
C TRP A 283 9.93 -10.92 -29.47
N PRO A 284 9.99 -10.31 -30.68
CA PRO A 284 11.16 -10.43 -31.55
C PRO A 284 12.43 -9.88 -30.90
N GLN A 285 13.53 -10.64 -30.93
CA GLN A 285 14.76 -10.30 -30.19
C GLN A 285 15.40 -8.99 -30.69
N GLU A 286 15.29 -8.75 -31.99
CA GLU A 286 15.79 -7.57 -32.70
C GLU A 286 14.87 -6.35 -32.63
N LYS A 287 13.67 -6.50 -32.06
CA LYS A 287 12.73 -5.40 -31.89
C LYS A 287 12.89 -4.79 -30.48
N PRO A 288 13.29 -3.53 -30.33
CA PRO A 288 13.28 -2.88 -29.02
C PRO A 288 11.84 -2.69 -28.52
N VAL A 289 11.66 -2.79 -27.19
CA VAL A 289 10.47 -2.32 -26.47
C VAL A 289 10.80 -0.93 -25.95
N ASN A 290 10.11 0.09 -26.47
CA ASN A 290 10.25 1.48 -26.05
C ASN A 290 11.73 1.91 -25.93
N GLY A 291 12.49 1.74 -27.02
CA GLY A 291 13.91 2.14 -27.09
C GLY A 291 14.92 1.13 -26.52
N GLN A 292 14.50 0.07 -25.83
CA GLN A 292 15.41 -0.90 -25.20
C GLN A 292 15.18 -2.35 -25.66
N PHE A 293 16.26 -3.09 -25.90
CA PHE A 293 16.19 -4.54 -26.18
C PHE A 293 15.76 -5.35 -24.96
N ALA A 294 14.89 -6.34 -25.18
CA ALA A 294 14.24 -7.11 -24.11
C ALA A 294 15.08 -8.26 -23.51
N TYR A 295 16.33 -8.48 -23.94
CA TYR A 295 17.11 -9.68 -23.56
C TYR A 295 17.21 -9.91 -22.04
N ALA A 296 17.35 -8.84 -21.24
CA ALA A 296 17.45 -8.89 -19.78
C ALA A 296 16.09 -8.66 -19.05
N SER A 297 14.98 -8.68 -19.78
CA SER A 297 13.66 -8.34 -19.26
C SER A 297 12.59 -9.35 -19.69
N HIS A 298 11.48 -9.35 -18.95
CA HIS A 298 10.20 -9.87 -19.39
C HIS A 298 9.47 -8.78 -20.17
N VAL A 299 8.81 -9.12 -21.28
CA VAL A 299 7.92 -8.21 -21.99
C VAL A 299 6.49 -8.49 -21.55
N VAL A 300 5.83 -7.48 -20.98
CA VAL A 300 4.43 -7.58 -20.54
C VAL A 300 3.57 -6.59 -21.30
N ALA A 301 2.27 -6.86 -21.44
CA ALA A 301 1.30 -5.88 -21.90
C ALA A 301 0.68 -5.15 -20.71
N LEU A 302 0.74 -3.83 -20.70
CA LEU A 302 0.10 -2.99 -19.69
C LEU A 302 -1.05 -2.18 -20.29
N PRO A 303 -2.15 -1.97 -19.55
CA PRO A 303 -3.21 -1.10 -19.99
C PRO A 303 -2.73 0.35 -19.95
N ALA A 304 -2.99 1.08 -21.02
CA ALA A 304 -2.82 2.52 -21.09
C ALA A 304 -4.10 3.17 -21.59
N ARG A 305 -4.18 4.48 -21.34
CA ARG A 305 -5.32 5.32 -21.70
C ARG A 305 -4.89 6.26 -22.82
N ASP A 306 -5.54 6.17 -23.95
CA ASP A 306 -5.30 7.10 -25.05
C ASP A 306 -5.93 8.49 -24.78
N ALA A 307 -5.74 9.43 -25.71
CA ALA A 307 -6.28 10.79 -25.59
C ALA A 307 -7.81 10.85 -25.60
N ALA A 308 -8.49 9.83 -26.16
CA ALA A 308 -9.95 9.71 -26.16
C ALA A 308 -10.49 8.99 -24.92
N GLY A 309 -9.62 8.46 -24.06
CA GLY A 309 -9.97 7.67 -22.89
C GLY A 309 -10.20 6.19 -23.17
N ALA A 310 -9.89 5.72 -24.37
CA ALA A 310 -9.97 4.32 -24.73
C ALA A 310 -8.76 3.53 -24.22
N LEU A 311 -9.00 2.24 -24.00
CA LEU A 311 -8.00 1.25 -23.62
C LEU A 311 -7.11 0.92 -24.81
N GLU A 312 -5.81 0.98 -24.57
CA GLU A 312 -4.79 0.38 -25.42
C GLU A 312 -3.87 -0.50 -24.57
N PHE A 313 -3.19 -1.45 -25.22
CA PHE A 313 -2.17 -2.28 -24.57
C PHE A 313 -0.78 -1.91 -25.08
N VAL A 314 0.06 -1.44 -24.15
CA VAL A 314 1.42 -0.98 -24.45
C VAL A 314 2.41 -2.01 -23.90
N PRO A 315 3.38 -2.48 -24.71
CA PRO A 315 4.41 -3.37 -24.23
C PRO A 315 5.34 -2.62 -23.26
N ALA A 316 5.71 -3.26 -22.15
CA ALA A 316 6.63 -2.72 -21.16
C ALA A 316 7.62 -3.79 -20.71
N LEU A 317 8.78 -3.34 -20.25
CA LEU A 317 9.83 -4.21 -19.73
C LEU A 317 9.75 -4.30 -18.21
N VAL A 318 9.77 -5.53 -17.69
CA VAL A 318 10.02 -5.82 -16.27
C VAL A 318 11.38 -6.53 -16.18
N PRO A 319 12.36 -6.03 -15.41
CA PRO A 319 13.68 -6.67 -15.34
C PRO A 319 13.60 -8.13 -14.90
N ARG A 320 14.44 -9.01 -15.45
CA ARG A 320 14.53 -10.41 -14.98
C ARG A 320 15.03 -10.54 -13.54
N SER A 321 15.68 -9.50 -13.00
CA SER A 321 16.09 -9.42 -11.60
C SER A 321 14.98 -8.96 -10.66
N ALA A 322 13.84 -8.49 -11.20
CA ALA A 322 12.69 -8.13 -10.39
C ALA A 322 12.08 -9.38 -9.75
N ASP A 323 11.41 -9.17 -8.62
CA ASP A 323 10.77 -10.24 -7.88
C ASP A 323 9.42 -10.59 -8.53
N VAL A 324 9.50 -11.39 -9.59
CA VAL A 324 8.38 -11.81 -10.43
C VAL A 324 8.52 -13.27 -10.83
N ARG A 325 7.41 -13.91 -11.22
CA ARG A 325 7.40 -15.32 -11.64
C ARG A 325 6.46 -15.58 -12.81
N THR A 326 6.87 -16.48 -13.69
CA THR A 326 5.92 -17.11 -14.62
C THR A 326 5.14 -18.19 -13.86
N GLY A 327 3.86 -17.92 -13.58
CA GLY A 327 3.01 -18.77 -12.73
C GLY A 327 3.08 -18.43 -11.24
N TYR A 328 2.21 -19.09 -10.46
CA TYR A 328 2.08 -18.84 -9.02
C TYR A 328 3.16 -19.56 -8.19
N LEU A 329 3.49 -18.98 -7.04
CA LEU A 329 4.21 -19.71 -5.99
C LEU A 329 3.33 -20.84 -5.45
N PRO A 330 3.89 -22.02 -5.11
CA PRO A 330 3.16 -23.02 -4.34
C PRO A 330 2.65 -22.42 -3.02
N LEU A 331 1.41 -22.71 -2.65
CA LEU A 331 0.87 -22.28 -1.37
C LEU A 331 1.49 -23.13 -0.25
N THR A 332 2.61 -22.66 0.28
CA THR A 332 3.31 -23.25 1.44
C THR A 332 3.43 -22.21 2.54
N ARG A 333 3.56 -22.65 3.79
CA ARG A 333 3.74 -21.73 4.92
C ARG A 333 5.07 -20.96 4.81
N ALA A 334 6.11 -21.61 4.27
CA ALA A 334 7.38 -20.94 3.95
C ALA A 334 7.20 -19.79 2.96
N ASN A 335 6.47 -20.01 1.86
CA ASN A 335 6.22 -18.97 0.86
C ASN A 335 5.37 -17.85 1.42
N LEU A 336 4.31 -18.14 2.20
CA LEU A 336 3.48 -17.12 2.85
C LEU A 336 4.32 -16.20 3.75
N ILE A 337 5.13 -16.78 4.64
CA ILE A 337 6.01 -16.01 5.52
C ILE A 337 7.02 -15.21 4.67
N THR A 338 7.63 -15.83 3.66
CA THR A 338 8.62 -15.16 2.81
C THR A 338 8.03 -13.96 2.07
N GLN A 339 6.81 -14.07 1.54
CA GLN A 339 6.13 -12.94 0.90
C GLN A 339 5.75 -11.85 1.91
N ALA A 340 5.20 -12.24 3.06
CA ALA A 340 4.83 -11.31 4.13
C ALA A 340 6.01 -10.44 4.59
N PHE A 341 7.20 -11.02 4.73
CA PHE A 341 8.40 -10.30 5.15
C PHE A 341 8.93 -9.29 4.12
N LYS A 342 8.47 -9.33 2.86
CA LYS A 342 8.86 -8.32 1.85
C LYS A 342 8.26 -6.94 2.15
N PHE A 343 7.20 -6.89 2.95
CA PHE A 343 6.58 -5.65 3.41
C PHE A 343 7.15 -5.14 4.74
N LEU A 344 8.10 -5.85 5.35
CA LEU A 344 8.69 -5.42 6.62
C LEU A 344 9.43 -4.09 6.44
N GLY A 345 8.98 -3.06 7.16
CA GLY A 345 9.51 -1.70 7.05
C GLY A 345 8.71 -0.79 6.11
N GLU A 346 7.68 -1.31 5.43
CA GLU A 346 6.73 -0.50 4.68
C GLU A 346 5.97 0.45 5.62
N ARG A 347 5.73 1.68 5.17
CA ARG A 347 4.91 2.65 5.92
C ARG A 347 3.45 2.18 5.89
N TYR A 348 2.81 2.16 7.05
CA TYR A 348 1.37 1.93 7.14
C TYR A 348 0.60 2.98 6.32
N GLY A 349 -0.29 2.49 5.46
CA GLY A 349 -1.12 3.30 4.57
C GLY A 349 -2.59 2.99 4.72
N TRP A 350 -3.35 3.84 5.43
CA TRP A 350 -4.80 3.68 5.56
C TRP A 350 -5.45 3.63 4.16
N GLY A 351 -6.17 2.55 3.85
CA GLY A 351 -6.79 2.36 2.54
C GLY A 351 -5.76 2.37 1.39
N HIS A 352 -4.55 1.88 1.66
CA HIS A 352 -3.38 1.87 0.76
C HIS A 352 -2.69 3.22 0.48
N ALA A 353 -3.04 4.28 1.23
CA ALA A 353 -2.37 5.57 1.09
C ALA A 353 -0.84 5.50 1.25
N TYR A 354 -0.13 6.49 0.71
CA TYR A 354 1.36 6.58 0.75
C TYR A 354 2.08 5.42 0.04
N ASN A 355 1.44 4.77 -0.93
CA ASN A 355 1.93 3.53 -1.58
C ASN A 355 2.17 2.38 -0.60
N GLY A 356 1.55 2.42 0.58
CA GLY A 356 1.66 1.38 1.60
C GLY A 356 0.43 0.49 1.65
N ARG A 357 0.39 -0.42 2.62
CA ARG A 357 -0.79 -1.22 2.97
C ARG A 357 -1.27 -0.88 4.37
N ASP A 358 -2.59 -0.98 4.58
CA ASP A 358 -3.14 -1.08 5.92
C ASP A 358 -3.13 -2.54 6.39
N CYS A 359 -3.72 -2.79 7.57
CA CYS A 359 -3.76 -4.12 8.16
C CYS A 359 -4.48 -5.15 7.27
N SER A 360 -5.57 -4.76 6.62
CA SER A 360 -6.36 -5.62 5.74
C SER A 360 -5.77 -5.72 4.34
N GLY A 361 -5.15 -4.65 3.82
CA GLY A 361 -4.46 -4.65 2.53
C GLY A 361 -3.19 -5.51 2.54
N PHE A 362 -2.59 -5.71 3.71
CA PHE A 362 -1.47 -6.63 3.90
C PHE A 362 -1.87 -8.11 3.79
N VAL A 363 -3.10 -8.47 4.18
CA VAL A 363 -3.63 -9.84 4.13
C VAL A 363 -4.22 -10.12 2.77
#